data_AF-A0A409YW80-F1
#
_entry.id   AF-A0A409YW80-F1
#
_cell.length_a   1.000
_cell.length_b   1.000
_cell.length_c   1.000
_cell.angle_alpha   90.00
_cell.angle_beta   90.00
_cell.angle_gamma   90.00
#
_symmetry.space_group_name_H-M   'P 1'
#
loop_
_entity.id
_entity.type
_entity.pdbx_description
1 polymer ?
#
loop_
_entity_poly.entity_id
_entity_poly.type
_entity_poly.pdbx_seq_one_letter_code
_entity_poly.pdbx_strand_id
1 'polypeptide(L)'
;MMNDTVMDRFYDVEIAKSLLRAYIVQANQEVAQCPTIDNLEVDKATIAKFRYPRTWRMLSGSDEEEVNVRVVGIICRKDLPPFRSFTEHLKLSEKHRLRQHVKLTGLGLDEFHEGFARVGEVAKVFDARMRRMESGNRYDVLQDMETATWEGNPVLDLHNRYFSYRTQVPDEKDLPFSQDVDPNHALEDAKGNELVHVGDNVVVYLKKRTTTEGEIKYTKTTPDNFHIGDIVEATMSFVAFPHGPPGKIGSHRLKLVLRALALVNTEEADKRRHENKMAARLHHAPRVSLKRKKICYDSSDEEGRDSKTMRMDASF
;
A
#
# COMPACT_ATOMS: atom_id res chain seq x y z
N MET A 1 -7.35 -18.41 -24.99
CA MET A 1 -6.25 -18.20 -24.04
C MET A 1 -6.83 -17.40 -22.89
N MET A 2 -7.11 -18.04 -21.76
CA MET A 2 -7.65 -17.36 -20.59
C MET A 2 -6.50 -16.58 -19.94
N ASN A 3 -6.62 -15.27 -19.89
CA ASN A 3 -5.73 -14.42 -19.11
C ASN A 3 -6.07 -14.67 -17.64
N ASP A 4 -5.41 -15.64 -17.00
CA ASP A 4 -5.47 -15.78 -15.55
C ASP A 4 -4.94 -14.49 -14.94
N THR A 5 -5.84 -13.69 -14.39
CA THR A 5 -5.44 -12.51 -13.63
C THR A 5 -4.71 -12.94 -12.36
N VAL A 6 -3.86 -12.07 -11.81
CA VAL A 6 -3.16 -12.39 -10.56
C VAL A 6 -4.15 -12.68 -9.43
N MET A 7 -5.37 -12.13 -9.50
CA MET A 7 -6.43 -12.37 -8.52
C MET A 7 -7.15 -13.71 -8.69
N ASP A 8 -7.37 -14.18 -9.92
CA ASP A 8 -8.01 -15.48 -10.21
C ASP A 8 -7.25 -16.66 -9.56
N ARG A 9 -5.96 -16.47 -9.29
CA ARG A 9 -5.10 -17.47 -8.62
C ARG A 9 -5.38 -17.62 -7.13
N PHE A 10 -6.03 -16.63 -6.50
CA PHE A 10 -6.23 -16.60 -5.06
C PHE A 10 -7.71 -16.51 -4.66
N TYR A 11 -8.58 -16.02 -5.55
CA TYR A 11 -10.00 -15.79 -5.27
C TYR A 11 -10.88 -16.09 -6.49
N ASP A 12 -12.13 -16.49 -6.23
CA ASP A 12 -13.21 -16.39 -7.20
C ASP A 12 -13.66 -14.92 -7.27
N VAL A 13 -13.45 -14.28 -8.42
CA VAL A 13 -13.70 -12.85 -8.64
C VAL A 13 -15.17 -12.49 -8.42
N GLU A 14 -16.11 -13.36 -8.80
CA GLU A 14 -17.55 -13.08 -8.66
C GLU A 14 -18.00 -13.18 -7.20
N ILE A 15 -17.45 -14.14 -6.45
CA ILE A 15 -17.65 -14.21 -5.00
C ILE A 15 -17.04 -12.99 -4.32
N ALA A 16 -15.81 -12.59 -4.70
CA ALA A 16 -15.13 -11.43 -4.13
C ALA A 16 -15.90 -10.13 -4.39
N LYS A 17 -16.43 -9.92 -5.60
CA LYS A 17 -17.31 -8.79 -5.93
C LYS A 17 -18.58 -8.78 -5.07
N SER A 18 -19.23 -9.94 -4.92
CA SER A 18 -20.46 -10.06 -4.13
C SER A 18 -20.22 -9.73 -2.65
N LEU A 19 -19.14 -10.26 -2.07
CA LEU A 19 -18.73 -9.94 -0.70
C LEU A 19 -18.34 -8.46 -0.55
N LEU A 20 -17.56 -7.92 -1.48
CA LEU A 20 -17.16 -6.52 -1.46
C LEU A 20 -18.37 -5.58 -1.50
N ARG A 21 -19.35 -5.84 -2.38
CA ARG A 21 -20.60 -5.08 -2.44
C ARG A 21 -21.33 -5.10 -1.10
N ALA A 22 -21.48 -6.28 -0.48
CA ALA A 22 -22.11 -6.41 0.83
C ALA A 22 -21.37 -5.58 1.90
N TYR A 23 -20.03 -5.60 1.90
CA TYR A 23 -19.25 -4.81 2.85
C TYR A 23 -19.32 -3.30 2.61
N ILE A 24 -19.38 -2.84 1.36
CA ILE A 24 -19.58 -1.42 1.04
C ILE A 24 -20.94 -0.95 1.58
N VAL A 25 -22.01 -1.70 1.29
CA VAL A 25 -23.36 -1.37 1.76
C VAL A 25 -23.42 -1.38 3.29
N GLN A 26 -22.82 -2.38 3.94
CA GLN A 26 -22.75 -2.47 5.39
C GLN A 26 -21.99 -1.26 5.96
N ALA A 27 -20.81 -0.93 5.43
CA ALA A 27 -20.01 0.20 5.91
C ALA A 27 -20.75 1.55 5.79
N ASN A 28 -21.58 1.72 4.75
CA ASN A 28 -22.41 2.91 4.55
C ASN A 28 -23.58 3.02 5.54
N GLN A 29 -24.02 1.91 6.13
CA GLN A 29 -25.09 1.86 7.14
C GLN A 29 -24.55 1.92 8.58
N GLU A 30 -23.27 1.62 8.78
CA GLU A 30 -22.63 1.64 10.09
C GLU A 30 -22.51 3.06 10.66
N VAL A 31 -22.98 3.24 11.90
CA VAL A 31 -22.68 4.44 12.69
C VAL A 31 -21.25 4.33 13.20
N ALA A 32 -20.32 4.94 12.46
CA ALA A 32 -18.90 4.99 12.82
C ALA A 32 -18.48 6.43 13.15
N GLN A 33 -17.33 6.56 13.81
CA GLN A 33 -16.75 7.85 14.18
C GLN A 33 -16.39 8.71 12.97
N CYS A 34 -16.07 8.10 11.82
CA CYS A 34 -15.81 8.80 10.57
C CYS A 34 -16.71 8.28 9.44
N PRO A 35 -17.19 9.18 8.55
CA PRO A 35 -18.08 8.81 7.46
C PRO A 35 -17.34 7.97 6.41
N THR A 36 -18.10 7.26 5.59
CA THR A 36 -17.57 6.70 4.34
C THR A 36 -17.38 7.81 3.31
N ILE A 37 -16.57 7.54 2.28
CA ILE A 37 -16.35 8.48 1.18
C ILE A 37 -17.68 8.90 0.49
N ASP A 38 -18.62 7.97 0.38
CA ASP A 38 -19.93 8.22 -0.23
C ASP A 38 -20.74 9.23 0.60
N ASN A 39 -20.70 9.06 1.92
CA ASN A 39 -21.41 9.87 2.91
C ASN A 39 -20.67 11.15 3.32
N LEU A 40 -19.57 11.51 2.65
CA LEU A 40 -18.82 12.72 2.96
C LEU A 40 -19.62 13.98 2.57
N GLU A 41 -19.92 14.83 3.54
CA GLU A 41 -20.54 16.13 3.31
C GLU A 41 -19.48 17.18 2.93
N VAL A 42 -19.02 17.12 1.67
CA VAL A 42 -17.93 17.96 1.14
C VAL A 42 -18.19 19.46 1.38
N ASP A 43 -19.44 19.91 1.30
CA ASP A 43 -19.83 21.32 1.47
C ASP A 43 -19.67 21.85 2.90
N LYS A 44 -19.67 20.95 3.90
CA LYS A 44 -19.44 21.33 5.31
C LYS A 44 -17.96 21.31 5.69
N ALA A 45 -17.11 20.72 4.84
CA ALA A 45 -15.69 20.69 5.08
C ALA A 45 -15.05 22.03 4.72
N THR A 46 -14.06 22.43 5.52
CA THR A 46 -13.24 23.60 5.25
C THR A 46 -11.86 23.17 4.75
N ILE A 47 -11.18 24.00 3.98
CA ILE A 47 -9.83 23.73 3.53
C ILE A 47 -8.92 24.87 4.01
N ALA A 48 -7.85 24.48 4.69
CA ALA A 48 -6.90 25.37 5.33
C ALA A 48 -5.46 25.06 4.91
N LYS A 49 -4.62 26.09 4.93
CA LYS A 49 -3.19 26.01 4.59
C LYS A 49 -2.38 25.94 5.88
N PHE A 50 -1.58 24.89 6.01
CA PHE A 50 -0.67 24.64 7.12
C PHE A 50 0.75 25.02 6.72
N ARG A 51 1.55 25.49 7.68
CA ARG A 51 2.94 25.90 7.47
C ARG A 51 3.94 24.78 7.78
N TYR A 52 3.65 23.94 8.77
CA TYR A 52 4.54 22.88 9.26
C TYR A 52 3.78 21.55 9.33
N PRO A 53 3.97 20.64 8.36
CA PRO A 53 4.60 20.87 7.05
C PRO A 53 3.71 21.74 6.14
N ARG A 54 4.33 22.46 5.19
CA ARG A 54 3.59 23.27 4.20
C ARG A 54 2.65 22.39 3.39
N THR A 55 1.35 22.45 3.67
CA THR A 55 0.33 21.58 3.08
C THR A 55 -1.03 22.27 3.07
N TRP A 56 -1.94 21.84 2.19
CA TRP A 56 -3.35 22.16 2.32
C TRP A 56 -4.10 20.92 2.80
N ARG A 57 -4.98 21.07 3.78
CA ARG A 57 -5.73 19.97 4.40
C ARG A 57 -7.20 20.29 4.45
N MET A 58 -8.02 19.24 4.39
CA MET A 58 -9.46 19.33 4.59
C MET A 58 -9.77 19.11 6.07
N LEU A 59 -10.54 20.02 6.67
CA LEU A 59 -10.90 20.05 8.08
C LEU A 59 -12.42 19.95 8.27
N SER A 60 -12.84 19.24 9.29
CA SER A 60 -14.23 19.16 9.74
C SER A 60 -14.59 20.45 10.47
N GLY A 61 -15.80 20.97 10.22
CA GLY A 61 -16.21 22.29 10.68
C GLY A 61 -16.40 22.46 12.19
N SER A 62 -16.50 21.38 12.98
CA SER A 62 -16.78 21.48 14.42
C SER A 62 -15.53 21.76 15.27
N ASP A 63 -14.38 21.17 14.92
CA ASP A 63 -13.24 21.07 15.85
C ASP A 63 -11.87 21.35 15.19
N GLU A 64 -11.85 21.89 13.96
CA GLU A 64 -10.63 21.99 13.12
C GLU A 64 -9.88 20.66 12.95
N GLU A 65 -10.56 19.53 13.20
CA GLU A 65 -10.00 18.20 13.02
C GLU A 65 -9.86 17.85 11.54
N GLU A 66 -8.81 17.11 11.19
CA GLU A 66 -8.61 16.63 9.82
C GLU A 66 -9.74 15.68 9.41
N VAL A 67 -10.33 15.92 8.24
CA VAL A 67 -11.37 15.04 7.70
C VAL A 67 -10.75 13.69 7.37
N ASN A 68 -11.26 12.67 8.06
CA ASN A 68 -10.97 11.27 7.79
C ASN A 68 -12.22 10.61 7.22
N VAL A 69 -12.05 9.81 6.16
CA VAL A 69 -13.13 9.05 5.54
C VAL A 69 -12.74 7.60 5.37
N ARG A 70 -13.74 6.71 5.39
CA ARG A 70 -13.58 5.27 5.19
C ARG A 70 -13.91 4.89 3.75
N VAL A 71 -13.17 3.91 3.22
CA VAL A 71 -13.48 3.25 1.96
C VAL A 71 -13.20 1.77 2.07
N VAL A 72 -14.11 0.96 1.55
CA VAL A 72 -13.94 -0.50 1.49
C VAL A 72 -13.48 -0.88 0.08
N GLY A 73 -12.45 -1.72 -0.01
CA GLY A 73 -11.92 -2.17 -1.29
C GLY A 73 -11.04 -3.40 -1.14
N ILE A 74 -10.61 -3.95 -2.28
CA ILE A 74 -9.69 -5.10 -2.32
C ILE A 74 -8.27 -4.61 -2.60
N ILE A 75 -7.29 -5.09 -1.83
CA ILE A 75 -5.88 -4.77 -2.07
C ILE A 75 -5.41 -5.40 -3.38
N CYS A 76 -5.17 -4.61 -4.43
CA CYS A 76 -4.56 -5.11 -5.67
C CYS A 76 -3.04 -4.93 -5.71
N ARG A 77 -2.50 -4.01 -4.90
CA ARG A 77 -1.05 -3.80 -4.73
C ARG A 77 -0.78 -3.28 -3.32
N LYS A 78 0.34 -3.70 -2.73
CA LYS A 78 0.80 -3.19 -1.44
C LYS A 78 2.31 -3.03 -1.38
N ASP A 79 2.74 -2.09 -0.57
CA ASP A 79 4.10 -1.89 -0.08
C ASP A 79 3.98 -1.50 1.39
N LEU A 80 3.96 -2.51 2.25
CA LEU A 80 3.67 -2.40 3.69
C LEU A 80 4.82 -3.02 4.49
N PRO A 81 5.05 -2.53 5.73
CA PRO A 81 6.05 -3.13 6.61
C PRO A 81 5.73 -4.60 6.95
N PRO A 82 6.69 -5.37 7.47
CA PRO A 82 8.06 -4.97 7.82
C PRO A 82 9.00 -4.90 6.62
N PHE A 83 9.94 -3.94 6.62
CA PHE A 83 11.03 -3.92 5.64
C PHE A 83 12.02 -5.03 5.92
N ARG A 84 12.33 -5.80 4.88
CA ARG A 84 13.28 -6.92 4.96
C ARG A 84 14.69 -6.56 4.49
N SER A 85 14.84 -5.43 3.81
CA SER A 85 16.14 -4.97 3.28
C SER A 85 16.64 -3.76 4.05
N PHE A 86 17.94 -3.77 4.36
CA PHE A 86 18.63 -2.63 4.96
C PHE A 86 18.60 -1.40 4.05
N THR A 87 18.47 -0.22 4.65
CA THR A 87 18.30 1.07 3.97
C THR A 87 19.59 1.89 3.88
N GLU A 88 20.72 1.33 4.30
CA GLU A 88 22.01 2.02 4.40
C GLU A 88 22.49 2.63 3.08
N HIS A 89 22.25 1.94 1.97
CA HIS A 89 22.66 2.36 0.63
C HIS A 89 21.83 3.52 0.07
N LEU A 90 20.69 3.84 0.68
CA LEU A 90 19.78 4.88 0.22
C LEU A 90 20.27 6.27 0.63
N LYS A 91 20.22 7.22 -0.30
CA LYS A 91 20.46 8.64 -0.02
C LYS A 91 19.32 9.20 0.84
N LEU A 92 19.58 10.31 1.54
CA LEU A 92 18.58 11.00 2.37
C LEU A 92 17.26 11.27 1.62
N SER A 93 17.34 11.72 0.37
CA SER A 93 16.17 12.01 -0.46
C SER A 93 15.37 10.76 -0.83
N GLU A 94 16.00 9.60 -0.90
CA GLU A 94 15.37 8.30 -1.14
C GLU A 94 14.74 7.76 0.13
N LYS A 95 15.45 7.86 1.26
CA LYS A 95 14.93 7.53 2.61
C LYS A 95 13.67 8.32 2.93
N HIS A 96 13.66 9.63 2.68
CA HIS A 96 12.48 10.49 2.84
C HIS A 96 11.29 10.10 1.94
N ARG A 97 11.52 9.39 0.83
CA ARG A 97 10.46 8.92 -0.08
C ARG A 97 9.88 7.55 0.32
N LEU A 98 10.46 6.88 1.31
CA LEU A 98 9.91 5.64 1.85
C LEU A 98 8.49 5.89 2.37
N ARG A 99 7.57 4.98 2.03
CA ARG A 99 6.15 5.13 2.33
C ARG A 99 5.45 3.78 2.49
N GLN A 100 4.42 3.79 3.33
CA GLN A 100 3.41 2.75 3.47
C GLN A 100 2.38 3.00 2.39
N HIS A 101 2.09 2.03 1.55
CA HIS A 101 1.25 2.26 0.39
C HIS A 101 0.40 1.03 0.03
N VAL A 102 -0.87 1.27 -0.28
CA VAL A 102 -1.80 0.27 -0.81
C VAL A 102 -2.58 0.84 -1.99
N LYS A 103 -2.90 -0.01 -2.96
CA LYS A 103 -3.87 0.29 -4.00
C LYS A 103 -5.11 -0.57 -3.80
N LEU A 104 -6.27 0.08 -3.78
CA LEU A 104 -7.55 -0.57 -3.62
C LEU A 104 -8.33 -0.56 -4.93
N THR A 105 -8.89 -1.71 -5.30
CA THR A 105 -9.79 -1.85 -6.43
C THR A 105 -11.19 -2.23 -5.97
N GLY A 106 -12.20 -1.73 -6.70
CA GLY A 106 -13.59 -2.13 -6.57
C GLY A 106 -13.98 -3.35 -7.43
N LEU A 107 -13.04 -3.93 -8.18
CA LEU A 107 -13.30 -4.98 -9.18
C LEU A 107 -14.41 -4.61 -10.20
N GLY A 108 -14.56 -3.32 -10.49
CA GLY A 108 -15.56 -2.83 -11.42
C GLY A 108 -16.95 -2.57 -10.82
N LEU A 109 -17.13 -2.68 -9.50
CA LEU A 109 -18.42 -2.37 -8.84
C LEU A 109 -18.79 -0.88 -8.95
N ASP A 110 -20.04 -0.60 -9.28
CA ASP A 110 -20.56 0.78 -9.42
C ASP A 110 -20.46 1.55 -8.10
N GLU A 111 -20.74 0.91 -6.96
CA GLU A 111 -20.67 1.54 -5.64
C GLU A 111 -19.25 2.04 -5.33
N PHE A 112 -18.22 1.32 -5.78
CA PHE A 112 -16.84 1.77 -5.63
C PHE A 112 -16.50 2.91 -6.59
N HIS A 113 -17.06 2.89 -7.81
CA HIS A 113 -16.88 3.97 -8.78
C HIS A 113 -17.51 5.28 -8.31
N GLU A 114 -18.66 5.21 -7.64
CA GLU A 114 -19.30 6.37 -7.01
C GLU A 114 -18.38 6.99 -5.97
N GLY A 115 -17.83 6.19 -5.04
CA GLY A 115 -16.83 6.67 -4.07
C GLY A 115 -15.58 7.26 -4.72
N PHE A 116 -15.11 6.68 -5.84
CA PHE A 116 -14.01 7.24 -6.62
C PHE A 116 -14.37 8.60 -7.25
N ALA A 117 -15.59 8.75 -7.79
CA ALA A 117 -16.07 10.01 -8.35
C ALA A 117 -16.14 11.12 -7.27
N ARG A 118 -16.52 10.76 -6.03
CA ARG A 118 -16.53 11.67 -4.88
C ARG A 118 -15.15 12.20 -4.53
N VAL A 119 -14.08 11.42 -4.71
CA VAL A 119 -12.69 11.92 -4.59
C VAL A 119 -12.42 13.02 -5.63
N GLY A 120 -12.94 12.88 -6.84
CA GLY A 120 -12.86 13.92 -7.88
C GLY A 120 -13.59 15.21 -7.50
N GLU A 121 -14.72 15.12 -6.80
CA GLU A 121 -15.43 16.28 -6.24
C GLU A 121 -14.60 16.98 -5.17
N VAL A 122 -14.00 16.22 -4.25
CA VAL A 122 -13.08 16.77 -3.24
C VAL A 122 -11.93 17.53 -3.91
N ALA A 123 -11.34 17.00 -4.97
CA ALA A 123 -10.28 17.68 -5.72
C ALA A 123 -10.73 19.03 -6.30
N LYS A 124 -11.97 19.12 -6.82
CA LYS A 124 -12.54 20.38 -7.31
C LYS A 124 -12.70 21.41 -6.19
N VAL A 125 -13.10 20.98 -4.99
CA VAL A 125 -13.25 21.86 -3.82
C VAL A 125 -11.88 22.37 -3.33
N PHE A 126 -10.85 21.52 -3.33
CA PHE A 126 -9.46 21.94 -3.10
C PHE A 126 -9.02 23.02 -4.10
N ASP A 127 -9.17 22.77 -5.40
CA ASP A 127 -8.75 23.73 -6.43
C ASP A 127 -9.50 25.07 -6.29
N ALA A 128 -10.82 25.02 -6.10
CA ALA A 128 -11.65 26.21 -5.91
C ALA A 128 -11.24 27.01 -4.67
N ARG A 129 -10.94 26.35 -3.53
CA ARG A 129 -10.51 27.04 -2.31
C ARG A 129 -9.13 27.66 -2.46
N MET A 130 -8.17 26.91 -3.01
CA MET A 130 -6.77 27.34 -3.16
C MET A 130 -6.67 28.61 -4.02
N ARG A 131 -7.48 28.69 -5.10
CA ARG A 131 -7.56 29.89 -5.95
C ARG A 131 -8.16 31.12 -5.27
N ARG A 132 -9.03 30.94 -4.28
CA ARG A 132 -9.74 32.05 -3.60
C ARG A 132 -8.98 32.64 -2.41
N MET A 133 -8.11 31.87 -1.76
CA MET A 133 -7.50 32.26 -0.47
C MET A 133 -6.27 33.17 -0.59
N GLU A 134 -5.62 33.28 -1.74
CA GLU A 134 -4.48 34.20 -1.89
C GLU A 134 -4.91 35.54 -2.51
N SER A 135 -4.62 36.64 -1.79
CA SER A 135 -4.88 38.00 -2.24
C SER A 135 -3.82 38.44 -3.27
N GLY A 136 -4.25 38.70 -4.51
CA GLY A 136 -3.39 39.16 -5.62
C GLY A 136 -3.12 38.10 -6.70
N ASN A 137 -2.23 38.39 -7.66
CA ASN A 137 -1.88 37.51 -8.80
C ASN A 137 -0.99 36.30 -8.44
N ARG A 138 -0.92 35.91 -7.16
CA ARG A 138 -0.17 34.73 -6.70
C ARG A 138 -1.13 33.86 -5.93
N TYR A 139 -1.45 32.68 -6.46
CA TYR A 139 -2.26 31.65 -5.82
C TYR A 139 -1.60 30.29 -6.01
N ASP A 140 -1.68 29.42 -5.01
CA ASP A 140 -1.26 28.03 -5.14
C ASP A 140 -2.18 27.30 -6.15
N VAL A 141 -1.60 26.48 -7.03
CA VAL A 141 -2.32 25.78 -8.11
C VAL A 141 -2.36 24.29 -7.82
N LEU A 142 -3.55 23.69 -7.84
CA LEU A 142 -3.68 22.24 -7.76
C LEU A 142 -3.40 21.62 -9.13
N GLN A 143 -2.50 20.63 -9.19
CA GLN A 143 -2.31 19.80 -10.37
C GLN A 143 -3.42 18.76 -10.47
N ASP A 144 -3.68 18.32 -11.69
CA ASP A 144 -4.56 17.18 -11.94
C ASP A 144 -4.11 15.96 -11.14
N MET A 145 -5.09 15.29 -10.55
CA MET A 145 -4.87 14.08 -9.78
C MET A 145 -4.46 12.94 -10.71
N GLU A 146 -3.35 12.29 -10.41
CA GLU A 146 -2.92 11.07 -11.10
C GLU A 146 -3.93 9.95 -10.79
N THR A 147 -4.66 9.50 -11.80
CA THR A 147 -5.51 8.32 -11.70
C THR A 147 -4.71 7.08 -12.11
N ALA A 148 -4.94 5.98 -11.41
CA ALA A 148 -4.38 4.70 -11.76
C ALA A 148 -5.52 3.73 -12.06
N THR A 149 -5.23 2.75 -12.91
CA THR A 149 -6.15 1.65 -13.20
C THR A 149 -5.50 0.31 -12.91
N TRP A 150 -6.34 -0.67 -12.62
CA TRP A 150 -5.98 -2.08 -12.50
C TRP A 150 -7.03 -2.87 -13.27
N GLU A 151 -6.57 -3.58 -14.30
CA GLU A 151 -7.45 -4.32 -15.23
C GLU A 151 -8.55 -3.45 -15.87
N GLY A 152 -8.20 -2.21 -16.20
CA GLY A 152 -9.13 -1.24 -16.80
C GLY A 152 -10.04 -0.52 -15.80
N ASN A 153 -10.11 -0.97 -14.54
CA ASN A 153 -10.93 -0.35 -13.50
C ASN A 153 -10.13 0.68 -12.69
N PRO A 154 -10.74 1.78 -12.22
CA PRO A 154 -10.06 2.76 -11.38
C PRO A 154 -9.62 2.15 -10.04
N VAL A 155 -8.49 2.65 -9.52
CA VAL A 155 -7.99 2.27 -8.19
C VAL A 155 -7.72 3.50 -7.33
N LEU A 156 -7.95 3.34 -6.03
CA LEU A 156 -7.54 4.31 -5.03
C LEU A 156 -6.10 4.04 -4.62
N ASP A 157 -5.22 5.00 -4.83
CA ASP A 157 -3.81 4.97 -4.43
C ASP A 157 -3.65 5.68 -3.08
N LEU A 158 -3.54 4.89 -2.01
CA LEU A 158 -3.46 5.37 -0.63
C LEU A 158 -2.03 5.20 -0.12
N HIS A 159 -1.44 6.25 0.44
CA HIS A 159 -0.11 6.12 1.04
C HIS A 159 0.16 7.12 2.14
N ASN A 160 1.10 6.79 3.02
CA ASN A 160 1.67 7.71 3.99
C ASN A 160 3.18 7.53 4.07
N ARG A 161 3.92 8.64 4.18
CA ARG A 161 5.38 8.58 4.32
C ARG A 161 5.74 8.11 5.73
N TYR A 162 6.81 7.34 5.85
CA TYR A 162 7.36 7.01 7.17
C TYR A 162 8.00 8.21 7.84
N PHE A 163 8.52 9.15 7.04
CA PHE A 163 9.34 10.24 7.54
C PHE A 163 8.86 11.60 7.06
N SER A 164 9.13 12.60 7.89
CA SER A 164 9.13 14.01 7.54
C SER A 164 10.53 14.58 7.77
N TYR A 165 10.92 15.64 7.06
CA TYR A 165 12.16 16.35 7.40
C TYR A 165 11.98 17.12 8.72
N ARG A 166 12.96 17.04 9.64
CA ARG A 166 12.95 17.80 10.90
C ARG A 166 12.74 19.29 10.68
N THR A 167 13.30 19.85 9.61
CA THR A 167 13.13 21.27 9.24
C THR A 167 11.70 21.66 8.84
N GLN A 168 10.86 20.69 8.48
CA GLN A 168 9.46 20.91 8.11
C GLN A 168 8.49 20.72 9.29
N VAL A 169 8.93 20.03 10.34
CA VAL A 169 8.16 19.72 11.55
C VAL A 169 9.04 19.93 12.79
N PRO A 170 9.47 21.18 13.05
CA PRO A 170 10.45 21.46 14.10
C PRO A 170 9.94 21.11 15.50
N ASP A 171 8.67 21.37 15.77
CA ASP A 171 8.05 21.26 17.10
C ASP A 171 7.47 19.87 17.39
N GLU A 172 7.42 19.00 16.39
CA GLU A 172 6.83 17.66 16.52
C GLU A 172 7.77 16.70 17.24
N LYS A 173 7.21 15.90 18.14
CA LYS A 173 7.96 14.86 18.83
C LYS A 173 8.28 13.71 17.87
N ASP A 174 9.53 13.27 17.88
CA ASP A 174 9.92 12.05 17.19
C ASP A 174 9.36 10.84 17.94
N LEU A 175 8.58 10.03 17.24
CA LEU A 175 7.93 8.82 17.73
C LEU A 175 8.74 7.61 17.27
N PRO A 176 9.02 6.64 18.17
CA PRO A 176 9.65 5.41 17.76
C PRO A 176 8.68 4.56 16.91
N PHE A 177 9.22 3.82 15.95
CA PHE A 177 8.44 2.79 15.27
C PHE A 177 8.06 1.66 16.23
N SER A 178 6.85 1.11 16.08
CA SER A 178 6.48 -0.08 16.83
C SER A 178 7.23 -1.32 16.33
N GLN A 179 7.44 -2.29 17.21
CA GLN A 179 8.07 -3.56 16.86
C GLN A 179 7.29 -4.33 15.78
N ASP A 180 5.98 -4.10 15.66
CA ASP A 180 5.14 -4.67 14.61
C ASP A 180 5.43 -4.09 13.21
N VAL A 181 5.88 -2.84 13.16
CA VAL A 181 6.16 -2.09 11.92
C VAL A 181 7.64 -2.22 11.54
N ASP A 182 8.54 -2.12 12.50
CA ASP A 182 9.99 -2.16 12.27
C ASP A 182 10.71 -3.15 13.21
N PRO A 183 10.47 -4.46 13.06
CA PRO A 183 11.04 -5.48 13.95
C PRO A 183 12.57 -5.58 13.89
N ASN A 184 13.19 -5.09 12.81
CA ASN A 184 14.63 -5.16 12.57
C ASN A 184 15.31 -3.78 12.67
N HIS A 185 14.61 -2.74 13.13
CA HIS A 185 15.12 -1.37 13.22
C HIS A 185 15.58 -0.74 11.89
N ALA A 186 15.16 -1.29 10.74
CA ALA A 186 15.60 -0.82 9.43
C ALA A 186 15.09 0.59 9.08
N LEU A 187 13.94 0.99 9.63
CA LEU A 187 13.39 2.34 9.48
C LEU A 187 13.98 3.28 10.53
N GLU A 188 14.16 2.80 11.76
CA GLU A 188 14.81 3.58 12.82
C GLU A 188 16.24 3.97 12.40
N ASP A 189 17.01 3.03 11.86
CA ASP A 189 18.35 3.26 11.32
C ASP A 189 18.34 4.15 10.07
N ALA A 190 17.27 4.10 9.27
CA ALA A 190 17.13 4.95 8.09
C ALA A 190 17.01 6.44 8.45
N LYS A 191 16.37 6.74 9.59
CA LYS A 191 15.97 8.09 10.01
C LYS A 191 17.16 9.06 10.10
N GLY A 192 18.26 8.62 10.71
CA GLY A 192 19.40 9.51 11.00
C GLY A 192 18.98 10.75 11.81
N ASN A 193 19.64 11.89 11.58
CA ASN A 193 19.38 13.13 12.32
C ASN A 193 18.44 14.12 11.60
N GLU A 194 18.20 13.91 10.30
CA GLU A 194 17.50 14.87 9.43
C GLU A 194 16.03 14.51 9.21
N LEU A 195 15.67 13.24 9.40
CA LEU A 195 14.32 12.72 9.28
C LEU A 195 13.73 12.42 10.64
N VAL A 196 12.40 12.45 10.71
CA VAL A 196 11.64 12.22 11.94
C VAL A 196 10.38 11.44 11.62
N HIS A 197 9.94 10.59 12.54
CA HIS A 197 8.66 9.92 12.46
C HIS A 197 7.70 10.61 13.43
N VAL A 198 6.65 11.24 12.92
CA VAL A 198 5.69 12.01 13.76
C VAL A 198 4.29 11.41 13.67
N GLY A 199 3.35 11.90 14.48
CA GLY A 199 1.97 11.39 14.49
C GLY A 199 1.32 11.38 13.10
N ASP A 200 1.62 12.38 12.28
CA ASP A 200 1.14 12.47 10.89
C ASP A 200 1.65 11.34 9.97
N ASN A 201 2.76 10.68 10.32
CA ASN A 201 3.36 9.58 9.57
C ASN A 201 2.85 8.19 10.00
N VAL A 202 2.06 8.11 11.08
CA VAL A 202 1.57 6.85 11.63
C VAL A 202 0.41 6.32 10.80
N VAL A 203 0.44 5.01 10.53
CA VAL A 203 -0.68 4.25 9.96
C VAL A 203 -1.11 3.21 10.98
N VAL A 204 -2.40 3.19 11.31
CA VAL A 204 -2.97 2.23 12.27
C VAL A 204 -3.44 0.97 11.54
N TYR A 205 -2.95 -0.19 11.97
CA TYR A 205 -3.30 -1.48 11.40
C TYR A 205 -4.28 -2.24 12.30
N LEU A 206 -5.44 -2.61 11.76
CA LEU A 206 -6.54 -3.19 12.51
C LEU A 206 -7.10 -4.48 11.86
N LYS A 207 -7.82 -5.27 12.65
CA LYS A 207 -8.77 -6.30 12.21
C LYS A 207 -10.16 -5.89 12.67
N LYS A 208 -11.10 -5.80 11.74
CA LYS A 208 -12.52 -5.57 12.00
C LYS A 208 -13.19 -6.93 12.21
N ARG A 209 -13.84 -7.10 13.35
CA ARG A 209 -14.59 -8.31 13.72
C ARG A 209 -15.98 -7.94 14.16
N THR A 210 -16.97 -8.69 13.71
CA THR A 210 -18.33 -8.61 14.25
C THR A 210 -18.45 -9.64 15.36
N THR A 211 -18.82 -9.23 16.57
CA THR A 211 -19.06 -10.16 17.68
C THR A 211 -20.33 -10.98 17.43
N THR A 212 -20.53 -12.03 18.22
CA THR A 212 -21.76 -12.82 18.22
C THR A 212 -23.02 -12.00 18.53
N GLU A 213 -22.85 -10.85 19.18
CA GLU A 213 -23.92 -9.90 19.52
C GLU A 213 -24.17 -8.87 18.41
N GLY A 214 -23.43 -8.94 17.29
CA GLY A 214 -23.53 -7.99 16.17
C GLY A 214 -22.71 -6.71 16.35
N GLU A 215 -21.95 -6.58 17.45
CA GLU A 215 -21.11 -5.41 17.72
C GLU A 215 -19.83 -5.44 16.89
N ILE A 216 -19.44 -4.31 16.31
CA ILE A 216 -18.20 -4.20 15.54
C ILE A 216 -17.04 -3.84 16.46
N LYS A 217 -15.99 -4.67 16.47
CA LYS A 217 -14.76 -4.45 17.22
C LYS A 217 -13.55 -4.36 16.32
N TYR A 218 -12.71 -3.37 16.59
CA TYR A 218 -11.41 -3.20 15.97
C TYR A 218 -10.32 -3.67 16.93
N THR A 219 -9.45 -4.57 16.46
CA THR A 219 -8.31 -5.07 17.23
C THR A 219 -7.03 -4.78 16.48
N LYS A 220 -5.94 -4.42 17.18
CA LYS A 220 -4.65 -4.14 16.54
C LYS A 220 -4.12 -5.41 15.85
N THR A 221 -3.46 -5.21 14.71
CA THR A 221 -2.77 -6.28 13.96
C THR A 221 -1.47 -5.76 13.38
N THR A 222 -0.62 -6.67 12.92
CA THR A 222 0.61 -6.34 12.21
C THR A 222 0.35 -6.09 10.71
N PRO A 223 1.16 -5.24 10.05
CA PRO A 223 1.06 -4.97 8.62
C PRO A 223 1.39 -6.18 7.72
N ASP A 224 2.16 -7.16 8.22
CA ASP A 224 2.49 -8.42 7.51
C ASP A 224 1.24 -9.28 7.25
N ASN A 225 0.16 -9.08 8.02
CA ASN A 225 -1.08 -9.85 7.86
C ASN A 225 -1.92 -9.44 6.63
N PHE A 226 -1.62 -8.29 6.01
CA PHE A 226 -2.33 -7.81 4.83
C PHE A 226 -1.70 -8.37 3.56
N HIS A 227 -2.50 -8.93 2.67
CA HIS A 227 -2.04 -9.47 1.39
C HIS A 227 -2.87 -8.95 0.22
N ILE A 228 -2.33 -9.13 -0.98
CA ILE A 228 -3.08 -8.86 -2.21
C ILE A 228 -4.29 -9.79 -2.25
N GLY A 229 -5.46 -9.21 -2.53
CA GLY A 229 -6.76 -9.87 -2.54
C GLY A 229 -7.54 -9.79 -1.23
N ASP A 230 -6.96 -9.26 -0.15
CA ASP A 230 -7.72 -8.98 1.07
C ASP A 230 -8.74 -7.86 0.85
N ILE A 231 -9.96 -8.07 1.33
CA ILE A 231 -10.96 -7.02 1.50
C ILE A 231 -10.60 -6.23 2.76
N VAL A 232 -10.44 -4.92 2.59
CA VAL A 232 -10.04 -4.00 3.65
C VAL A 232 -10.93 -2.79 3.69
N GLU A 233 -11.07 -2.24 4.89
CA GLU A 233 -11.58 -0.90 5.12
C GLU A 233 -10.38 0.01 5.39
N ALA A 234 -10.13 0.97 4.51
CA ALA A 234 -9.08 1.96 4.68
C ALA A 234 -9.66 3.28 5.16
N THR A 235 -9.02 3.89 6.14
CA THR A 235 -9.27 5.27 6.52
C THR A 235 -8.24 6.16 5.85
N MET A 236 -8.71 7.20 5.17
CA MET A 236 -7.86 8.15 4.46
C MET A 236 -8.25 9.60 4.75
N SER A 237 -7.28 10.50 4.59
CA SER A 237 -7.51 11.94 4.57
C SER A 237 -7.02 12.57 3.28
N PHE A 238 -7.41 13.84 3.05
CA PHE A 238 -7.12 14.58 1.83
C PHE A 238 -6.07 15.65 2.10
N VAL A 239 -4.89 15.51 1.51
CA VAL A 239 -3.78 16.46 1.71
C VAL A 239 -3.16 16.86 0.38
N ALA A 240 -3.10 18.17 0.11
CA ALA A 240 -2.37 18.70 -1.02
C ALA A 240 -0.95 19.08 -0.62
N PHE A 241 0.04 18.37 -1.16
CA PHE A 241 1.45 18.60 -0.89
C PHE A 241 2.07 19.50 -1.96
N PRO A 242 3.00 20.39 -1.60
CA PRO A 242 3.73 21.19 -2.57
C PRO A 242 4.55 20.30 -3.49
N HIS A 243 4.51 20.63 -4.78
CA HIS A 243 5.18 19.93 -5.85
C HIS A 243 5.95 20.95 -6.71
N GLY A 244 7.26 20.74 -6.83
CA GLY A 244 8.16 21.65 -7.54
C GLY A 244 9.16 22.35 -6.62
N PRO A 245 10.06 23.18 -7.17
CA PRO A 245 11.14 23.80 -6.43
C PRO A 245 10.61 24.81 -5.40
N PRO A 246 11.22 24.88 -4.20
CA PRO A 246 10.84 25.83 -3.16
C PRO A 246 10.96 27.28 -3.66
N GLY A 247 9.99 28.13 -3.30
CA GLY A 247 10.04 29.58 -3.57
C GLY A 247 9.34 30.08 -4.84
N LYS A 248 8.78 29.20 -5.69
CA LYS A 248 7.88 29.59 -6.81
C LYS A 248 6.41 29.50 -6.39
N ILE A 249 5.50 30.05 -7.22
CA ILE A 249 4.05 29.80 -7.10
C ILE A 249 3.87 28.29 -6.94
N GLY A 250 3.25 27.90 -5.83
CA GLY A 250 3.27 26.52 -5.37
C GLY A 250 2.31 25.69 -6.19
N SER A 251 2.84 24.89 -7.11
CA SER A 251 2.06 23.79 -7.64
C SER A 251 1.88 22.75 -6.53
N HIS A 252 0.70 22.21 -6.36
CA HIS A 252 0.39 21.22 -5.33
C HIS A 252 -0.23 19.98 -5.96
N ARG A 253 -0.04 18.82 -5.33
CA ARG A 253 -0.70 17.57 -5.71
C ARG A 253 -1.55 17.08 -4.56
N LEU A 254 -2.84 16.86 -4.82
CA LEU A 254 -3.72 16.17 -3.89
C LEU A 254 -3.29 14.71 -3.78
N LYS A 255 -3.13 14.22 -2.55
CA LYS A 255 -2.83 12.83 -2.24
C LYS A 255 -3.83 12.32 -1.20
N LEU A 256 -4.19 11.05 -1.34
CA LEU A 256 -5.01 10.32 -0.38
C LEU A 256 -4.09 9.71 0.67
N VAL A 257 -4.04 10.32 1.85
CA VAL A 257 -3.12 9.94 2.89
C VAL A 257 -3.72 8.78 3.68
N LEU A 258 -3.02 7.63 3.69
CA LEU A 258 -3.45 6.46 4.45
C LEU A 258 -3.30 6.74 5.96
N ARG A 259 -4.38 6.59 6.73
CA ARG A 259 -4.39 6.81 8.18
C ARG A 259 -4.62 5.52 8.96
N ALA A 260 -5.50 4.66 8.46
CA ALA A 260 -5.70 3.33 9.01
C ALA A 260 -6.04 2.31 7.93
N LEU A 261 -5.74 1.05 8.21
CA LEU A 261 -6.09 -0.08 7.36
C LEU A 261 -6.62 -1.21 8.23
N ALA A 262 -7.87 -1.62 7.99
CA ALA A 262 -8.54 -2.67 8.74
C ALA A 262 -8.86 -3.86 7.83
N LEU A 263 -8.43 -5.07 8.21
CA LEU A 263 -8.88 -6.29 7.55
C LEU A 263 -10.35 -6.54 7.86
N VAL A 264 -11.16 -6.73 6.82
CA VAL A 264 -12.60 -7.00 6.95
C VAL A 264 -12.84 -8.50 6.78
N ASN A 265 -13.36 -9.13 7.82
CA ASN A 265 -13.71 -10.55 7.91
C ASN A 265 -12.69 -11.53 7.31
N THR A 266 -11.82 -12.03 8.17
CA THR A 266 -10.64 -12.81 7.79
C THR A 266 -10.84 -14.32 7.89
N GLU A 267 -11.99 -14.82 8.36
CA GLU A 267 -12.10 -16.25 8.74
C GLU A 267 -11.90 -17.19 7.55
N GLU A 268 -12.54 -16.91 6.42
CA GLU A 268 -12.46 -17.78 5.25
C GLU A 268 -11.14 -17.60 4.48
N ALA A 269 -10.63 -16.37 4.42
CA ALA A 269 -9.32 -16.07 3.83
C ALA A 269 -8.18 -16.68 4.66
N ASP A 270 -8.24 -16.58 5.99
CA ASP A 270 -7.27 -17.17 6.92
C ASP A 270 -7.32 -18.70 6.87
N LYS A 271 -8.53 -19.30 6.78
CA LYS A 271 -8.70 -20.75 6.61
C LYS A 271 -8.07 -21.24 5.31
N ARG A 272 -8.36 -20.60 4.17
CA ARG A 272 -7.74 -20.95 2.88
C ARG A 272 -6.22 -20.75 2.88
N ARG A 273 -5.72 -19.68 3.51
CA ARG A 273 -4.26 -19.48 3.69
C ARG A 273 -3.63 -20.60 4.50
N HIS A 274 -4.30 -21.01 5.57
CA HIS A 274 -3.84 -22.12 6.40
C HIS A 274 -3.79 -23.43 5.60
N GLU A 275 -4.85 -23.74 4.84
CA GLU A 275 -4.91 -24.90 3.94
C GLU A 275 -3.82 -24.85 2.86
N ASN A 276 -3.62 -23.71 2.19
CA ASN A 276 -2.58 -23.54 1.18
C ASN A 276 -1.17 -23.68 1.76
N LYS A 277 -0.93 -23.17 2.98
CA LYS A 277 0.36 -23.32 3.68
C LYS A 277 0.61 -24.76 4.10
N MET A 278 -0.43 -25.48 4.52
CA MET A 278 -0.38 -26.92 4.80
C MET A 278 -0.07 -27.73 3.53
N ALA A 279 -0.75 -27.42 2.41
CA ALA A 279 -0.52 -28.06 1.12
C ALA A 279 0.90 -27.80 0.57
N ALA A 280 1.40 -26.56 0.69
CA ALA A 280 2.76 -26.22 0.28
C ALA A 280 3.82 -26.97 1.10
N ARG A 281 3.59 -27.15 2.41
CA ARG A 281 4.44 -27.97 3.29
C ARG A 281 4.46 -29.45 2.87
N LEU A 282 3.31 -30.00 2.47
CA LEU A 282 3.22 -31.37 1.94
C LEU A 282 4.02 -31.53 0.63
N HIS A 283 4.03 -30.51 -0.24
CA HIS A 283 4.81 -30.52 -1.48
C HIS A 283 6.33 -30.30 -1.28
N HIS A 284 6.75 -29.73 -0.15
CA HIS A 284 8.16 -29.46 0.20
C HIS A 284 8.77 -30.51 1.14
N ALA A 285 8.19 -31.71 1.25
CA ALA A 285 8.90 -32.84 1.85
C ALA A 285 10.28 -32.99 1.17
N PRO A 286 11.39 -33.12 1.92
CA PRO A 286 12.73 -33.05 1.38
C PRO A 286 12.91 -34.15 0.33
N ARG A 287 12.95 -33.74 -0.94
CA ARG A 287 13.33 -34.65 -2.03
C ARG A 287 14.82 -34.94 -1.85
N VAL A 288 15.13 -36.19 -1.53
CA VAL A 288 16.51 -36.71 -1.54
C VAL A 288 17.11 -36.35 -2.90
N SER A 289 18.21 -35.61 -2.86
CA SER A 289 18.95 -35.04 -4.00
C SER A 289 18.82 -35.84 -5.30
N LEU A 290 18.51 -35.14 -6.40
CA LEU A 290 18.54 -35.73 -7.75
C LEU A 290 19.96 -36.16 -8.12
N LYS A 291 20.19 -37.46 -8.30
CA LYS A 291 21.40 -37.97 -8.96
C LYS A 291 21.34 -37.55 -10.43
N ARG A 292 22.23 -36.64 -10.87
CA ARG A 292 22.36 -36.28 -12.29
C ARG A 292 22.84 -37.51 -13.08
N LYS A 293 22.15 -37.87 -14.15
CA LYS A 293 22.73 -38.72 -15.20
C LYS A 293 23.92 -37.97 -15.81
N LYS A 294 25.01 -38.68 -16.14
CA LYS A 294 26.14 -38.15 -16.91
C LYS A 294 25.59 -37.41 -18.14
N ILE A 295 26.05 -36.18 -18.33
CA ILE A 295 25.71 -35.35 -19.48
C ILE A 295 26.36 -35.99 -20.70
N CYS A 296 25.57 -36.26 -21.74
CA CYS A 296 26.03 -36.80 -23.02
C CYS A 296 26.67 -35.70 -23.87
N TYR A 297 27.88 -35.25 -23.51
CA TYR A 297 28.77 -34.62 -24.48
C TYR A 297 30.12 -35.30 -24.35
N ASP A 298 30.19 -36.49 -24.96
CA ASP A 298 31.44 -37.08 -25.36
C ASP A 298 31.17 -37.83 -26.67
N SER A 299 31.11 -37.07 -27.75
CA SER A 299 31.20 -37.55 -29.13
C SER A 299 31.54 -36.38 -30.03
N SER A 300 32.78 -35.90 -29.95
CA SER A 300 33.43 -35.33 -31.12
C SER A 300 34.35 -36.41 -31.68
N ASP A 301 33.78 -37.22 -32.57
CA ASP A 301 34.57 -38.02 -33.50
C ASP A 301 35.35 -37.04 -34.40
N GLU A 302 36.67 -37.01 -34.27
CA GLU A 302 37.56 -36.64 -35.37
C GLU A 302 38.57 -37.76 -35.59
N GLU A 303 38.51 -38.34 -36.79
CA GLU A 303 39.40 -39.35 -37.34
C GLU A 303 40.82 -38.79 -37.57
N GLY A 304 41.85 -39.63 -37.45
CA GLY A 304 43.04 -39.47 -38.29
C GLY A 304 44.42 -39.84 -37.74
N ARG A 305 44.78 -41.12 -37.90
CA ARG A 305 46.07 -41.66 -38.38
C ARG A 305 47.37 -41.59 -37.55
N ASP A 306 47.93 -42.80 -37.44
CA ASP A 306 49.34 -43.22 -37.54
C ASP A 306 50.35 -42.82 -36.46
N SER A 307 50.81 -43.79 -35.68
CA SER A 307 52.11 -44.45 -35.95
C SER A 307 52.48 -45.56 -34.92
N LYS A 308 53.09 -46.63 -35.47
CA LYS A 308 53.91 -47.72 -34.91
C LYS A 308 54.46 -47.47 -33.48
N THR A 309 54.69 -48.46 -32.59
CA THR A 309 55.65 -49.57 -32.74
C THR A 309 55.64 -50.50 -31.50
N MET A 310 55.58 -51.81 -31.73
CA MET A 310 56.24 -52.98 -31.08
C MET A 310 56.39 -53.20 -29.54
N ARG A 311 56.12 -54.50 -29.22
CA ARG A 311 56.84 -55.47 -28.34
C ARG A 311 56.58 -55.40 -26.82
N MET A 312 56.00 -56.46 -26.23
CA MET A 312 56.66 -57.64 -25.57
C MET A 312 57.49 -57.16 -24.34
N ASP A 313 57.29 -57.62 -23.11
CA ASP A 313 57.20 -59.01 -22.65
C ASP A 313 56.54 -59.15 -21.26
N ALA A 314 56.20 -60.40 -20.94
CA ALA A 314 55.84 -60.92 -19.62
C ALA A 314 57.08 -61.16 -18.72
N SER A 315 56.81 -61.58 -17.47
CA SER A 315 57.71 -62.13 -16.42
C SER A 315 58.41 -61.08 -15.53
N PHE A 316 58.45 -61.18 -14.19
CA PHE A 316 58.28 -62.31 -13.26
C PHE A 316 57.32 -61.97 -12.11
#